data_AF-A0A4R0DMF6-F1
#
_entry.id   AF-A0A4R0DMF6-F1
#
_cell.length_a   1.000
_cell.length_b   1.000
_cell.length_c   1.000
_cell.angle_alpha   90.00
_cell.angle_beta   90.00
_cell.angle_gamma   90.00
#
_symmetry.space_group_name_H-M   'P 1'
#
loop_
_entity.id
_entity.type
_entity.pdbx_description
1 polymer ?
#
loop_
_entity_poly.entity_id
_entity_poly.type
_entity_poly.pdbx_seq_one_letter_code
_entity_poly.pdbx_strand_id
1 'polypeptide(L)'
;MRSHLVITKNIIQQNRSCKFKVAIEFAYGQQKLNVTRTDGWSVLDFIILREIAKRSSFFTLEHLAEITQLPKQIILQIIIPLLRMGWIELDRSKNPTCVAITNIGLVAADRNDLPPVVSSYAATREYLIDPIVGKVIGLLRHKNIGTYNYLKIQELKAAGENLAILRIDNPHSFVNEDSLLKEITYSHEVATIVDRLETSPTDKRFVIFNVSLENGKESIDRFYNKYNEWFDVATFDFIEQKLKELINEHKKNSRNTNLVDEINNTNLSSQDRTPVSFSIGDNEFDLILGGINHRKKFKDLINHAESYLIIQTTYIGGLWALDSFIDDLKNAADRQVRITILWGKDNEEFTSTDEYQNVLNYFSQNLSSSQAKYIHLQEQCGSHAKFIISDHAEFGNIVIVGSCNWLYSNFDRFEASVLFKHNDIVKYFLTLASSIATGKSGIYDATSKYIADLTYDIYISGQTAPSLETTRVEIVLKDQHYSYIQKAKNEAQQKVLILSDKISDVANRPILNALEECKANSKRAFYSTFDTDIISKESVNAMEKAALVNGIKLLRHNWNKLKTNHSKVLAWDDNDLVISSLNWLSSNASVSNHNHELLHEIGVYLHSPKIAKHFIAFFDDKNNHEQM
;
A
#
# COMPACT_ATOMS: atom_id res chain seq x y z
N MET A 1 22.47 -54.48 16.89
CA MET A 1 23.37 -53.80 17.86
C MET A 1 24.49 -53.14 17.09
N ARG A 2 24.74 -51.85 17.38
CA ARG A 2 25.87 -51.00 16.93
C ARG A 2 26.04 -50.79 15.42
N SER A 3 25.69 -49.59 14.97
CA SER A 3 26.46 -48.90 13.92
C SER A 3 26.83 -47.51 14.42
N HIS A 4 28.13 -47.25 14.35
CA HIS A 4 28.83 -46.14 14.96
C HIS A 4 28.52 -44.80 14.30
N LEU A 5 28.50 -43.75 15.13
CA LEU A 5 28.89 -42.39 14.76
C LEU A 5 30.07 -42.42 13.78
N VAL A 6 29.86 -41.96 12.56
CA VAL A 6 30.92 -41.39 11.73
C VAL A 6 30.64 -39.90 11.64
N ILE A 7 31.47 -39.18 12.38
CA ILE A 7 31.67 -37.75 12.35
C ILE A 7 32.05 -37.35 10.92
N THR A 8 31.15 -36.68 10.19
CA THR A 8 31.55 -35.81 9.08
C THR A 8 31.86 -34.42 9.63
N LYS A 9 33.06 -34.31 10.20
CA LYS A 9 33.86 -33.08 10.14
C LYS A 9 34.08 -32.77 8.66
N ASN A 10 33.42 -31.73 8.16
CA ASN A 10 33.66 -30.95 6.94
C ASN A 10 32.36 -30.17 6.72
N ILE A 11 32.22 -28.91 7.14
CA ILE A 11 32.56 -27.73 6.33
C ILE A 11 32.89 -26.57 7.29
N ILE A 12 34.13 -26.52 7.79
CA ILE A 12 34.78 -25.29 8.20
C ILE A 12 36.18 -25.42 7.60
N GLN A 13 36.57 -24.49 6.72
CA GLN A 13 37.75 -24.52 5.84
C GLN A 13 37.65 -25.32 4.53
N GLN A 14 36.82 -24.85 3.59
CA GLN A 14 37.20 -24.81 2.17
C GLN A 14 36.61 -23.53 1.56
N ASN A 15 37.40 -22.79 0.79
CA ASN A 15 36.93 -21.74 -0.13
C ASN A 15 35.83 -22.32 -1.03
N ARG A 16 34.56 -22.18 -0.66
CA ARG A 16 33.43 -22.68 -1.45
C ARG A 16 32.58 -21.52 -1.88
N SER A 17 32.67 -21.19 -3.16
CA SER A 17 31.70 -20.36 -3.85
C SER A 17 30.30 -20.96 -3.64
N CYS A 18 29.43 -20.29 -2.89
CA CYS A 18 28.01 -20.70 -2.81
C CYS A 18 27.25 -19.93 -3.88
N LYS A 19 26.55 -20.64 -4.77
CA LYS A 19 25.68 -20.03 -5.80
C LYS A 19 24.23 -20.34 -5.47
N PHE A 20 23.41 -19.31 -5.41
CA PHE A 20 21.99 -19.41 -5.17
C PHE A 20 21.25 -18.30 -5.91
N LYS A 21 19.95 -18.47 -6.09
CA LYS A 21 19.07 -17.52 -6.75
C LYS A 21 18.31 -16.73 -5.69
N VAL A 22 18.05 -15.46 -5.95
CA VAL A 22 17.20 -14.60 -5.12
C VAL A 22 16.03 -14.11 -5.97
N ALA A 23 14.81 -14.46 -5.58
CA ALA A 23 13.59 -13.93 -6.17
C ALA A 23 13.13 -12.70 -5.38
N ILE A 24 12.86 -11.61 -6.10
CA ILE A 24 12.35 -10.36 -5.54
C ILE A 24 11.02 -10.05 -6.21
N GLU A 25 10.06 -9.59 -5.41
CA GLU A 25 8.72 -9.24 -5.86
C GLU A 25 8.68 -7.80 -6.41
N PHE A 26 8.15 -7.64 -7.62
CA PHE A 26 7.92 -6.36 -8.29
C PHE A 26 6.42 -6.19 -8.52
N ALA A 27 5.92 -4.94 -8.41
CA ALA A 27 4.60 -4.63 -8.93
C ALA A 27 4.62 -4.75 -10.45
N TYR A 28 3.59 -5.37 -11.03
CA TYR A 28 3.49 -5.67 -12.44
C TYR A 28 2.16 -5.18 -12.98
N GLY A 29 2.21 -4.44 -14.08
CA GLY A 29 1.02 -3.93 -14.74
C GLY A 29 1.02 -4.18 -16.24
N GLN A 30 -0.17 -4.14 -16.81
CA GLN A 30 -0.39 -4.14 -18.26
C GLN A 30 -1.20 -2.91 -18.64
N GLN A 31 -0.71 -2.13 -19.59
CA GLN A 31 -1.39 -0.92 -20.05
C GLN A 31 -1.81 -1.03 -21.51
N LYS A 32 -3.09 -0.81 -21.80
CA LYS A 32 -3.61 -0.68 -23.16
C LYS A 32 -3.39 0.74 -23.68
N LEU A 33 -2.85 0.84 -24.89
CA LEU A 33 -2.43 2.08 -25.54
C LEU A 33 -2.98 2.15 -26.97
N ASN A 34 -3.31 3.36 -27.40
CA ASN A 34 -3.39 3.73 -28.81
C ASN A 34 -2.05 4.35 -29.18
N VAL A 35 -1.25 3.64 -29.95
CA VAL A 35 0.09 4.05 -30.34
C VAL A 35 0.02 4.65 -31.73
N THR A 36 0.52 5.87 -31.87
CA THR A 36 0.79 6.52 -33.14
C THR A 36 2.30 6.51 -33.37
N ARG A 37 2.72 5.74 -34.36
CA ARG A 37 4.13 5.60 -34.75
C ARG A 37 4.40 6.47 -35.96
N THR A 38 5.43 7.31 -35.86
CA THR A 38 5.99 8.01 -37.00
C THR A 38 7.18 7.21 -37.50
N ASP A 39 6.96 6.36 -38.50
CA ASP A 39 8.07 5.66 -39.15
C ASP A 39 8.81 6.64 -40.04
N GLY A 40 10.08 6.88 -39.70
CA GLY A 40 11.00 7.55 -40.59
C GLY A 40 11.35 6.64 -41.77
N TRP A 41 11.59 7.25 -42.93
CA TRP A 41 12.18 6.53 -44.06
C TRP A 41 13.66 6.33 -43.78
N SER A 42 14.18 5.14 -44.06
CA SER A 42 15.62 4.92 -43.99
C SER A 42 16.32 5.73 -45.08
N VAL A 43 17.59 6.07 -44.84
CA VAL A 43 18.45 6.69 -45.87
C VAL A 43 18.48 5.83 -47.14
N LEU A 44 18.38 4.51 -46.99
CA LEU A 44 18.35 3.58 -48.10
C LEU A 44 17.06 3.68 -48.92
N ASP A 45 15.90 3.81 -48.27
CA ASP A 45 14.61 4.05 -48.95
C ASP A 45 14.67 5.32 -49.79
N PHE A 46 15.28 6.37 -49.23
CA PHE A 46 15.42 7.65 -49.88
C PHE A 46 16.40 7.63 -51.06
N ILE A 47 17.54 6.95 -50.91
CA ILE A 47 18.51 6.75 -51.99
C ILE A 47 17.86 5.96 -53.13
N ILE A 48 17.15 4.87 -52.81
CA ILE A 48 16.49 4.04 -53.84
C ILE A 48 15.39 4.84 -54.56
N LEU A 49 14.55 5.59 -53.83
CA LEU A 49 13.56 6.46 -54.46
C LEU A 49 14.22 7.51 -55.37
N ARG A 50 15.31 8.15 -54.93
CA ARG A 50 16.05 9.13 -55.73
C ARG A 50 16.73 8.52 -56.94
N GLU A 51 17.26 7.30 -56.84
CA GLU A 51 17.85 6.62 -58.00
C GLU A 51 16.79 6.20 -59.03
N ILE A 52 15.60 5.79 -58.58
CA ILE A 52 14.44 5.57 -59.45
C ILE A 52 13.97 6.91 -60.07
N ALA A 53 14.09 8.03 -59.35
CA ALA A 53 13.70 9.37 -59.83
C ALA A 53 14.67 9.96 -60.87
N LYS A 54 15.99 9.85 -60.65
CA LYS A 54 17.03 10.47 -61.47
C LYS A 54 17.17 9.84 -62.85
N ARG A 55 16.89 8.54 -62.94
CA ARG A 55 17.04 7.77 -64.17
C ARG A 55 15.65 7.56 -64.70
N SER A 56 15.29 8.17 -65.82
CA SER A 56 14.04 7.92 -66.56
C SER A 56 13.99 6.49 -67.16
N SER A 57 14.53 5.51 -66.45
CA SER A 57 14.86 4.16 -66.88
C SER A 57 14.11 3.14 -66.04
N PHE A 58 13.60 2.12 -66.71
CA PHE A 58 12.76 1.08 -66.14
C PHE A 58 13.61 0.13 -65.31
N PHE A 59 13.33 0.04 -64.01
CA PHE A 59 14.05 -0.84 -63.10
C PHE A 59 13.26 -2.11 -62.82
N THR A 60 13.85 -3.27 -63.05
CA THR A 60 13.33 -4.54 -62.52
C THR A 60 13.80 -4.73 -61.08
N LEU A 61 13.11 -5.57 -60.31
CA LEU A 61 13.54 -5.91 -58.96
C LEU A 61 14.91 -6.63 -58.96
N GLU A 62 15.16 -7.45 -59.99
CA GLU A 62 16.45 -8.06 -60.28
C GLU A 62 17.54 -7.01 -60.42
N HIS A 63 17.30 -6.00 -61.26
CA HIS A 63 18.29 -4.99 -61.56
C HIS A 63 18.59 -4.07 -60.36
N LEU A 64 17.57 -3.75 -59.55
CA LEU A 64 17.76 -3.02 -58.31
C LEU A 64 18.57 -3.82 -57.29
N ALA A 65 18.32 -5.12 -57.17
CA ALA A 65 19.10 -6.00 -56.29
C ALA A 65 20.56 -6.10 -56.74
N GLU A 66 20.81 -6.17 -58.05
CA GLU A 66 22.17 -6.21 -58.62
C GLU A 66 22.94 -4.91 -58.38
N ILE A 67 22.34 -3.75 -58.66
CA ILE A 67 23.02 -2.45 -58.51
C ILE A 67 23.30 -2.13 -57.04
N THR A 68 22.37 -2.46 -56.14
CA THR A 68 22.51 -2.17 -54.71
C THR A 68 23.31 -3.24 -53.96
N GLN A 69 23.56 -4.40 -54.58
CA GLN A 69 24.11 -5.60 -53.95
C GLN A 69 23.29 -6.10 -52.74
N LEU A 70 21.99 -5.77 -52.70
CA LEU A 70 21.10 -6.19 -51.62
C LEU A 70 20.28 -7.42 -52.03
N PRO A 71 19.95 -8.31 -51.06
CA PRO A 71 19.02 -9.40 -51.32
C PRO A 71 17.68 -8.88 -51.85
N LYS A 72 17.08 -9.57 -52.82
CA LYS A 72 15.76 -9.21 -53.40
C LYS A 72 14.67 -8.99 -52.34
N GLN A 73 14.73 -9.74 -51.23
CA GLN A 73 13.80 -9.58 -50.10
C GLN A 73 13.89 -8.19 -49.45
N ILE A 74 15.10 -7.63 -49.31
CA ILE A 74 15.29 -6.28 -48.76
C ILE A 74 14.78 -5.25 -49.76
N ILE A 75 15.08 -5.40 -51.06
CA ILE A 75 14.55 -4.51 -52.10
C ILE A 75 13.02 -4.53 -52.12
N LEU A 76 12.38 -5.68 -51.98
CA LEU A 76 10.93 -5.78 -51.86
C LEU A 76 10.38 -5.04 -50.63
N GLN A 77 11.05 -5.15 -49.48
CA GLN A 77 10.66 -4.44 -48.26
C GLN A 77 10.76 -2.92 -48.41
N ILE A 78 11.63 -2.41 -49.28
CA ILE A 78 11.79 -0.99 -49.58
C ILE A 78 10.76 -0.52 -50.61
N ILE A 79 10.53 -1.32 -51.66
CA ILE A 79 9.62 -0.99 -52.76
C ILE A 79 8.14 -1.04 -52.33
N ILE A 80 7.74 -1.96 -51.45
CA ILE A 80 6.34 -2.10 -51.01
C ILE A 80 5.81 -0.83 -50.33
N PRO A 81 6.51 -0.20 -49.36
CA PRO A 81 6.09 1.07 -48.77
C PRO A 81 6.00 2.21 -49.79
N LEU A 82 6.96 2.32 -50.71
CA LEU A 82 6.97 3.36 -51.76
C LEU A 82 5.78 3.19 -52.73
N LEU A 83 5.40 1.94 -53.05
CA LEU A 83 4.19 1.61 -53.81
C LEU A 83 2.92 1.99 -53.05
N ARG A 84 2.84 1.70 -51.74
CA ARG A 84 1.68 2.05 -50.89
C ARG A 84 1.45 3.55 -50.81
N MET A 85 2.52 4.35 -50.85
CA MET A 85 2.46 5.81 -50.89
C MET A 85 2.15 6.38 -52.27
N GLY A 86 2.09 5.53 -53.30
CA GLY A 86 1.88 5.95 -54.68
C GLY A 86 3.05 6.77 -55.24
N TRP A 87 4.25 6.67 -54.65
CA TRP A 87 5.45 7.37 -55.16
C TRP A 87 6.09 6.62 -56.33
N ILE A 88 5.91 5.32 -56.35
CA ILE A 88 6.27 4.46 -57.48
C ILE A 88 5.07 3.62 -57.85
N GLU A 89 5.09 3.07 -59.06
CA GLU A 89 4.08 2.16 -59.59
C GLU A 89 4.73 1.00 -60.34
N LEU A 90 3.95 -0.05 -60.59
CA LEU A 90 4.40 -1.19 -61.38
C LEU A 90 3.94 -1.01 -62.83
N ASP A 91 4.89 -0.78 -63.73
CA ASP A 91 4.63 -0.76 -65.16
C ASP A 91 4.58 -2.19 -65.71
N ARG A 92 3.34 -2.69 -65.84
CA ARG A 92 3.03 -4.03 -66.38
C ARG A 92 3.00 -4.08 -67.92
N SER A 93 3.14 -2.94 -68.60
CA SER A 93 3.25 -2.91 -70.07
C SER A 93 4.59 -3.47 -70.56
N LYS A 94 5.53 -3.69 -69.64
CA LYS A 94 6.88 -4.20 -69.87
C LYS A 94 7.03 -5.61 -69.33
N ASN A 95 7.79 -6.43 -70.05
CA ASN A 95 8.14 -7.79 -69.64
C ASN A 95 9.67 -7.92 -69.55
N PRO A 96 10.25 -8.14 -68.36
CA PRO A 96 9.58 -8.27 -67.04
C PRO A 96 9.02 -6.94 -66.50
N THR A 97 8.05 -7.04 -65.57
CA THR A 97 7.42 -5.89 -64.90
C THR A 97 8.47 -4.99 -64.26
N CYS A 98 8.39 -3.69 -64.53
CA CYS A 98 9.33 -2.71 -64.01
C CYS A 98 8.68 -1.79 -62.97
N VAL A 99 9.50 -1.19 -62.13
CA VAL A 99 9.14 -0.11 -61.23
C VAL A 99 9.34 1.22 -61.96
N ALA A 100 8.33 2.09 -61.92
CA ALA A 100 8.36 3.43 -62.46
C ALA A 100 8.03 4.47 -61.38
N ILE A 101 8.59 5.68 -61.47
CA ILE A 101 8.26 6.77 -60.57
C ILE A 101 6.99 7.50 -61.01
N THR A 102 6.15 7.91 -60.06
CA THR A 102 4.97 8.75 -60.32
C THR A 102 5.31 10.24 -60.19
N ASN A 103 4.40 11.12 -60.65
CA ASN A 103 4.55 12.57 -60.45
C ASN A 103 4.64 12.96 -58.96
N ILE A 104 3.91 12.26 -58.09
CA ILE A 104 3.94 12.49 -56.64
C ILE A 104 5.27 12.00 -56.05
N GLY A 105 5.79 10.87 -56.55
CA GLY A 105 7.11 10.36 -56.15
C GLY A 105 8.27 11.25 -56.56
N LEU A 106 8.20 11.89 -57.74
CA LEU A 106 9.19 12.88 -58.18
C LEU A 106 9.27 14.06 -57.21
N VAL A 107 8.12 14.59 -56.80
CA VAL A 107 8.04 15.67 -55.80
C VAL A 107 8.56 15.22 -54.44
N ALA A 108 8.31 13.97 -54.04
CA ALA A 108 8.83 13.41 -52.78
C ALA A 108 10.36 13.22 -52.82
N ALA A 109 10.91 12.77 -53.95
CA ALA A 109 12.35 12.53 -54.12
C ALA A 109 13.20 13.82 -54.12
N ASP A 110 12.61 14.94 -54.53
CA ASP A 110 13.26 16.26 -54.59
C ASP A 110 13.33 16.99 -53.23
N ARG A 111 12.60 16.51 -52.22
CA ARG A 111 12.68 17.04 -50.86
C ARG A 111 14.04 16.75 -50.24
N ASN A 112 14.38 17.45 -49.15
CA ASN A 112 15.55 17.12 -48.34
C ASN A 112 15.35 15.85 -47.52
N ASP A 113 14.10 15.62 -47.06
CA ASP A 113 13.69 14.43 -46.30
C ASP A 113 12.31 13.94 -46.78
N LEU A 114 12.07 12.63 -46.64
CA LEU A 114 10.78 12.04 -46.98
C LEU A 114 9.75 12.27 -45.88
N PRO A 115 8.48 12.58 -46.23
CA PRO A 115 7.44 12.82 -45.23
C PRO A 115 7.19 11.55 -44.42
N PRO A 116 7.15 11.63 -43.08
CA PRO A 116 7.04 10.45 -42.21
C PRO A 116 5.72 9.73 -42.41
N VAL A 117 5.77 8.40 -42.30
CA VAL A 117 4.56 7.58 -42.35
C VAL A 117 3.97 7.51 -40.95
N VAL A 118 2.76 8.06 -40.78
CA VAL A 118 2.02 7.96 -39.53
C VAL A 118 1.14 6.74 -39.58
N SER A 119 1.37 5.78 -38.68
CA SER A 119 0.50 4.62 -38.50
C SER A 119 0.00 4.56 -37.06
N SER A 120 -1.28 4.24 -36.88
CA SER A 120 -1.89 4.09 -35.56
C SER A 120 -2.34 2.66 -35.33
N TYR A 121 -2.05 2.11 -34.16
CA TYR A 121 -2.43 0.76 -33.78
C TYR A 121 -2.67 0.64 -32.28
N ALA A 122 -3.52 -0.30 -31.87
CA ALA A 122 -3.73 -0.62 -30.46
C ALA A 122 -2.66 -1.61 -29.97
N ALA A 123 -2.11 -1.36 -28.78
CA ALA A 123 -1.10 -2.21 -28.18
C ALA A 123 -1.31 -2.36 -26.67
N THR A 124 -1.06 -3.55 -26.13
CA THR A 124 -0.92 -3.76 -24.68
C THR A 124 0.57 -3.84 -24.36
N ARG A 125 1.04 -3.05 -23.40
CA ARG A 125 2.44 -3.02 -22.96
C ARG A 125 2.54 -3.40 -21.50
N GLU A 126 3.46 -4.30 -21.21
CA GLU A 126 3.74 -4.78 -19.86
C GLU A 126 4.87 -3.97 -19.23
N TYR A 127 4.79 -3.77 -17.93
CA TYR A 127 5.81 -3.04 -17.17
C TYR A 127 5.95 -3.60 -15.76
N LEU A 128 7.11 -3.33 -15.15
CA LEU A 128 7.39 -3.55 -13.74
C LEU A 128 7.62 -2.20 -13.05
N ILE A 129 7.43 -2.16 -11.74
CA ILE A 129 7.85 -1.04 -10.91
C ILE A 129 8.92 -1.57 -9.96
N ASP A 130 10.08 -0.92 -9.99
CA ASP A 130 11.18 -1.25 -9.09
C ASP A 130 10.74 -0.99 -7.65
N PRO A 131 10.71 -2.02 -6.78
CA PRO A 131 10.22 -1.90 -5.42
C PRO A 131 11.10 -1.04 -4.51
N ILE A 132 12.35 -0.73 -4.91
CA ILE A 132 13.30 0.06 -4.11
C ILE A 132 13.29 1.53 -4.51
N VAL A 133 13.30 1.82 -5.81
CA VAL A 133 13.41 3.21 -6.31
C VAL A 133 12.13 3.75 -6.93
N GLY A 134 11.09 2.92 -7.12
CA GLY A 134 9.83 3.31 -7.75
C GLY A 134 9.94 3.59 -9.25
N LYS A 135 11.06 3.24 -9.88
CA LYS A 135 11.29 3.43 -11.31
C LYS A 135 10.44 2.44 -12.11
N VAL A 136 9.76 2.93 -13.14
CA VAL A 136 9.05 2.09 -14.10
C VAL A 136 10.03 1.43 -15.06
N ILE A 137 9.84 0.14 -15.31
CA ILE A 137 10.65 -0.66 -16.23
C ILE A 137 9.73 -1.26 -17.29
N GLY A 138 9.75 -0.70 -18.49
CA GLY A 138 8.94 -1.18 -19.62
C GLY A 138 9.50 -2.48 -20.20
N LEU A 139 8.76 -3.58 -20.10
CA LEU A 139 9.21 -4.89 -20.60
C LEU A 139 9.32 -4.95 -22.13
N LEU A 140 8.70 -4.00 -22.83
CA LEU A 140 8.86 -3.83 -24.28
C LEU A 140 10.32 -3.59 -24.69
N ARG A 141 11.02 -2.70 -23.97
CA ARG A 141 12.43 -2.35 -24.22
C ARG A 141 13.37 -3.35 -23.56
N HIS A 142 12.89 -4.07 -22.54
CA HIS A 142 13.67 -4.97 -21.71
C HIS A 142 13.18 -6.43 -21.78
N LYS A 143 12.92 -6.95 -22.99
CA LYS A 143 12.35 -8.30 -23.22
C LYS A 143 13.15 -9.48 -22.64
N ASN A 144 14.38 -9.24 -22.23
CA ASN A 144 15.26 -10.25 -21.65
C ASN A 144 15.13 -10.34 -20.11
N ILE A 145 14.33 -9.49 -19.47
CA ILE A 145 13.99 -9.62 -18.07
C ILE A 145 13.03 -10.81 -17.92
N GLY A 146 13.50 -11.87 -17.26
CA GLY A 146 12.64 -13.00 -16.90
C GLY A 146 11.72 -12.64 -15.73
N THR A 147 10.41 -12.65 -15.97
CA THR A 147 9.38 -12.43 -14.94
C THR A 147 8.63 -13.72 -14.64
N TYR A 148 8.42 -14.01 -13.37
CA TYR A 148 7.79 -15.25 -12.90
C TYR A 148 6.59 -14.95 -12.02
N ASN A 149 5.51 -15.72 -12.12
CA ASN A 149 4.40 -15.61 -11.18
C ASN A 149 4.70 -16.42 -9.89
N TYR A 150 3.91 -16.22 -8.85
CA TYR A 150 4.10 -16.91 -7.57
C TYR A 150 4.09 -18.44 -7.70
N LEU A 151 3.14 -19.00 -8.47
CA LEU A 151 3.06 -20.44 -8.70
C LEU A 151 4.34 -20.99 -9.30
N LYS A 152 4.94 -20.29 -10.27
CA LYS A 152 6.18 -20.71 -10.89
C LYS A 152 7.36 -20.66 -9.91
N ILE A 153 7.39 -19.69 -9.01
CA ILE A 153 8.38 -19.63 -7.92
C ILE A 153 8.22 -20.82 -6.97
N GLN A 154 6.99 -21.22 -6.65
CA GLN A 154 6.73 -22.41 -5.82
C GLN A 154 7.14 -23.71 -6.52
N GLU A 155 6.89 -23.84 -7.83
CA GLU A 155 7.37 -24.99 -8.62
C GLU A 155 8.91 -25.10 -8.60
N LEU A 156 9.61 -23.98 -8.77
CA LEU A 156 11.07 -23.96 -8.72
C LEU A 156 11.58 -24.39 -7.33
N LYS A 157 10.94 -23.92 -6.26
CA LYS A 157 11.25 -24.37 -4.89
C LYS A 157 11.00 -25.87 -4.70
N ALA A 158 9.86 -26.37 -5.15
CA ALA A 158 9.51 -27.79 -5.05
C ALA A 158 10.45 -28.69 -5.87
N ALA A 159 11.00 -28.18 -6.97
CA ALA A 159 12.01 -28.86 -7.79
C ALA A 159 13.40 -28.90 -7.14
N GLY A 160 13.58 -28.32 -5.94
CA GLY A 160 14.85 -28.30 -5.21
C GLY A 160 15.85 -27.27 -5.71
N GLU A 161 15.39 -26.25 -6.46
CA GLU A 161 16.24 -25.12 -6.83
C GLU A 161 16.70 -24.35 -5.59
N ASN A 162 17.98 -23.95 -5.57
CA ASN A 162 18.57 -23.18 -4.48
C ASN A 162 18.11 -21.71 -4.57
N LEU A 163 16.84 -21.45 -4.23
CA LEU A 163 16.12 -20.19 -4.43
C LEU A 163 15.63 -19.58 -3.10
N ALA A 164 16.16 -18.41 -2.77
CA ALA A 164 15.68 -17.57 -1.68
C ALA A 164 14.65 -16.56 -2.19
N ILE A 165 13.60 -16.28 -1.42
CA ILE A 165 12.69 -15.16 -1.67
C ILE A 165 13.08 -14.04 -0.73
N LEU A 166 13.44 -12.88 -1.27
CA LEU A 166 13.72 -11.68 -0.49
C LEU A 166 12.51 -10.77 -0.54
N ARG A 167 11.89 -10.52 0.62
CA ARG A 167 10.84 -9.52 0.74
C ARG A 167 11.44 -8.14 0.93
N ILE A 168 10.76 -7.16 0.37
CA ILE A 168 11.08 -5.74 0.52
C ILE A 168 10.00 -5.13 1.40
N ASP A 169 10.43 -4.46 2.45
CA ASP A 169 9.54 -3.73 3.35
C ASP A 169 9.06 -2.45 2.63
N ASN A 170 7.75 -2.23 2.58
CA ASN A 170 7.12 -1.07 1.93
C ASN A 170 7.56 -0.85 0.46
N PRO A 171 7.32 -1.83 -0.44
CA PRO A 171 7.80 -1.74 -1.80
C PRO A 171 7.09 -0.61 -2.56
N HIS A 172 7.85 0.17 -3.32
CA HIS A 172 7.27 1.10 -4.28
C HIS A 172 6.43 0.33 -5.29
N SER A 173 5.19 0.78 -5.46
CA SER A 173 4.22 0.18 -6.38
C SER A 173 3.46 1.24 -7.17
N PHE A 174 3.76 2.52 -6.96
CA PHE A 174 3.08 3.62 -7.62
C PHE A 174 3.70 3.94 -8.98
N VAL A 175 2.86 4.28 -9.95
CA VAL A 175 3.25 4.73 -11.29
C VAL A 175 2.41 5.93 -11.73
N ASN A 176 3.06 6.97 -12.25
CA ASN A 176 2.39 8.09 -12.92
C ASN A 176 2.35 7.90 -14.43
N GLU A 177 1.40 8.56 -15.10
CA GLU A 177 1.17 8.40 -16.54
C GLU A 177 2.37 8.83 -17.39
N ASP A 178 2.98 9.97 -17.09
CA ASP A 178 4.11 10.50 -17.88
C ASP A 178 5.34 9.60 -17.81
N SER A 179 5.71 9.11 -16.62
CA SER A 179 6.85 8.20 -16.45
C SER A 179 6.56 6.83 -17.04
N LEU A 180 5.30 6.37 -16.95
CA LEU A 180 4.89 5.13 -17.59
C LEU A 180 5.05 5.21 -19.10
N LEU A 181 4.39 6.18 -19.73
CA LEU A 181 4.38 6.35 -21.17
C LEU A 181 5.81 6.49 -21.71
N LYS A 182 6.67 7.24 -21.02
CA LYS A 182 8.09 7.38 -21.38
C LYS A 182 8.83 6.04 -21.47
N GLU A 183 8.51 5.10 -20.58
CA GLU A 183 9.20 3.81 -20.47
C GLU A 183 8.57 2.70 -21.34
N ILE A 184 7.28 2.80 -21.68
CA ILE A 184 6.55 1.77 -22.44
C ILE A 184 6.32 2.09 -23.93
N THR A 185 6.69 3.28 -24.41
CA THR A 185 6.69 3.65 -25.83
C THR A 185 8.09 3.55 -26.44
N TYR A 186 8.25 3.61 -27.76
CA TYR A 186 9.55 3.91 -28.38
C TYR A 186 9.75 5.42 -28.59
N SER A 187 10.99 5.86 -28.83
CA SER A 187 11.32 7.27 -29.06
C SER A 187 10.62 7.92 -30.27
N HIS A 188 10.12 7.11 -31.19
CA HIS A 188 9.40 7.52 -32.41
C HIS A 188 7.89 7.16 -32.33
N GLU A 189 7.40 6.88 -31.12
CA GLU A 189 6.00 6.60 -30.84
C GLU A 189 5.43 7.68 -29.92
N VAL A 190 4.22 8.12 -30.23
CA VAL A 190 3.36 8.88 -29.32
C VAL A 190 2.20 7.98 -28.98
N ALA A 191 1.97 7.73 -27.69
CA ALA A 191 0.89 6.85 -27.25
C ALA A 191 -0.04 7.57 -26.29
N THR A 192 -1.32 7.24 -26.39
CA THR A 192 -2.34 7.64 -25.41
C THR A 192 -2.90 6.40 -24.76
N ILE A 193 -3.12 6.48 -23.45
CA ILE A 193 -3.73 5.41 -22.68
C ILE A 193 -5.20 5.22 -23.10
N VAL A 194 -5.62 3.98 -23.36
CA VAL A 194 -7.00 3.65 -23.79
C VAL A 194 -7.90 3.38 -22.59
N ASP A 195 -7.40 2.59 -21.65
CA ASP A 195 -8.11 2.19 -20.43
C ASP A 195 -7.51 2.93 -19.23
N ARG A 196 -8.33 3.24 -18.23
CA ARG A 196 -7.88 3.91 -17.00
C ARG A 196 -6.61 3.27 -16.43
N LEU A 197 -5.57 4.09 -16.20
CA LEU A 197 -4.30 3.64 -15.63
C LEU A 197 -4.49 3.12 -14.20
N GLU A 198 -4.08 1.87 -13.96
CA GLU A 198 -3.89 1.31 -12.61
C GLU A 198 -2.58 1.87 -12.04
N THR A 199 -2.68 2.96 -11.27
CA THR A 199 -1.51 3.67 -10.73
C THR A 199 -0.77 2.90 -9.65
N SER A 200 -1.34 1.81 -9.13
CA SER A 200 -0.68 0.90 -8.20
C SER A 200 -1.03 -0.55 -8.52
N PRO A 201 -0.28 -1.19 -9.44
CA PRO A 201 -0.61 -2.54 -9.90
C PRO A 201 -0.68 -3.56 -8.75
N THR A 202 -1.84 -4.19 -8.67
CA THR A 202 -2.15 -5.25 -7.69
C THR A 202 -1.42 -6.54 -8.01
N ASP A 203 -1.24 -6.84 -9.31
CA ASP A 203 -0.50 -7.99 -9.77
C ASP A 203 0.99 -7.89 -9.43
N LYS A 204 1.56 -9.05 -9.08
CA LYS A 204 2.95 -9.19 -8.66
C LYS A 204 3.68 -10.19 -9.55
N ARG A 205 4.91 -9.86 -9.89
CA ARG A 205 5.84 -10.75 -10.60
C ARG A 205 7.17 -10.77 -9.88
N PHE A 206 7.81 -11.93 -9.90
CA PHE A 206 9.14 -12.13 -9.34
C PHE A 206 10.18 -11.99 -10.44
N VAL A 207 11.25 -11.25 -10.13
CA VAL A 207 12.49 -11.22 -10.91
C VAL A 207 13.54 -12.01 -10.14
N ILE A 208 14.28 -12.87 -10.83
CA ILE A 208 15.28 -13.75 -10.22
C ILE A 208 16.68 -13.24 -10.52
N PHE A 209 17.45 -13.02 -9.46
CA PHE A 209 18.85 -12.61 -9.49
C PHE A 209 19.74 -13.80 -9.12
N ASN A 210 20.87 -13.97 -9.82
CA ASN A 210 21.87 -14.96 -9.45
C ASN A 210 22.85 -14.34 -8.47
N VAL A 211 23.12 -15.02 -7.36
CA VAL A 211 24.03 -14.56 -6.31
C VAL A 211 25.14 -15.58 -6.14
N SER A 212 26.39 -15.09 -6.12
CA SER A 212 27.56 -15.85 -5.75
C SER A 212 28.20 -15.27 -4.48
N LEU A 213 28.58 -16.16 -3.57
CA LEU A 213 29.31 -15.84 -2.36
C LEU A 213 30.73 -16.38 -2.49
N GLU A 214 31.70 -15.50 -2.69
CA GLU A 214 33.13 -15.87 -2.74
C GLU A 214 33.89 -15.20 -1.59
N ASN A 215 34.55 -16.00 -0.75
CA ASN A 215 35.40 -15.51 0.35
C ASN A 215 34.72 -14.48 1.28
N GLY A 216 33.41 -14.60 1.51
CA GLY A 216 32.65 -13.69 2.37
C GLY A 216 32.35 -12.32 1.77
N LYS A 217 32.58 -12.13 0.46
CA LYS A 217 32.05 -11.02 -0.32
C LYS A 217 30.89 -11.54 -1.18
N GLU A 218 29.75 -10.90 -1.04
CA GLU A 218 28.61 -11.09 -1.93
C GLU A 218 28.94 -10.43 -3.27
N SER A 219 28.82 -11.19 -4.35
CA SER A 219 28.66 -10.61 -5.68
C SER A 219 27.34 -11.11 -6.22
N ILE A 220 26.38 -10.20 -6.40
CA ILE A 220 25.32 -10.46 -7.36
C ILE A 220 26.04 -10.63 -8.70
N ASP A 221 25.73 -11.67 -9.46
CA ASP A 221 26.43 -11.98 -10.69
C ASP A 221 26.15 -10.86 -11.72
N ARG A 222 26.93 -9.77 -11.66
CA ARG A 222 26.85 -8.60 -12.55
C ARG A 222 27.30 -8.95 -13.99
N PHE A 223 27.64 -10.22 -14.26
CA PHE A 223 28.21 -10.70 -15.53
C PHE A 223 27.30 -10.57 -16.75
N TYR A 224 25.99 -10.34 -16.59
CA TYR A 224 25.19 -9.80 -17.68
C TYR A 224 25.18 -8.28 -17.57
N ASN A 225 26.12 -7.63 -18.26
CA ASN A 225 26.27 -6.17 -18.42
C ASN A 225 24.98 -5.38 -18.76
N LYS A 226 23.83 -6.04 -18.95
CA LYS A 226 22.52 -5.44 -19.23
C LYS A 226 21.69 -5.11 -17.99
N TYR A 227 21.97 -5.70 -16.83
CA TYR A 227 21.18 -5.42 -15.62
C TYR A 227 21.35 -3.98 -15.11
N ASN A 228 22.56 -3.42 -15.23
CA ASN A 228 22.83 -2.00 -14.94
C ASN A 228 22.11 -1.04 -15.92
N GLU A 229 21.65 -1.53 -17.08
CA GLU A 229 20.81 -0.76 -18.00
C GLU A 229 19.34 -0.74 -17.56
N TRP A 230 18.92 -1.72 -16.74
CA TRP A 230 17.52 -2.00 -16.44
C TRP A 230 17.12 -1.53 -15.04
N PHE A 231 17.94 -1.87 -14.03
CA PHE A 231 17.70 -1.55 -12.63
C PHE A 231 18.68 -0.50 -12.12
N ASP A 232 18.26 0.28 -11.14
CA ASP A 232 19.10 1.30 -10.53
C ASP A 232 20.19 0.67 -9.66
N VAL A 233 21.32 1.37 -9.51
CA VAL A 233 22.41 0.95 -8.63
C VAL A 233 21.92 0.80 -7.19
N ALA A 234 21.02 1.68 -6.74
CA ALA A 234 20.41 1.63 -5.42
C ALA A 234 19.63 0.31 -5.18
N THR A 235 19.02 -0.26 -6.22
CA THR A 235 18.33 -1.55 -6.13
C THR A 235 19.32 -2.67 -5.83
N PHE A 236 20.48 -2.69 -6.51
CA PHE A 236 21.52 -3.68 -6.24
C PHE A 236 22.16 -3.48 -4.87
N ASP A 237 22.46 -2.25 -4.48
CA ASP A 237 23.07 -1.93 -3.19
C ASP A 237 22.16 -2.36 -2.02
N PHE A 238 20.85 -2.15 -2.15
CA PHE A 238 19.87 -2.62 -1.16
C PHE A 238 19.87 -4.15 -1.04
N ILE A 239 19.84 -4.86 -2.17
CA ILE A 239 19.86 -6.34 -2.18
C ILE A 239 21.15 -6.85 -1.53
N GLU A 240 22.30 -6.27 -1.90
CA GLU A 240 23.59 -6.63 -1.31
C GLU A 240 23.62 -6.37 0.21
N GLN A 241 23.07 -5.24 0.67
CA GLN A 241 22.99 -4.92 2.10
C GLN A 241 22.10 -5.89 2.87
N LYS A 242 20.88 -6.15 2.39
CA LYS A 242 19.95 -7.10 3.04
C LYS A 242 20.53 -8.51 3.08
N LEU A 243 21.21 -8.95 2.02
CA LEU A 243 21.89 -10.24 2.01
C LEU A 243 23.03 -10.28 3.04
N LYS A 244 23.85 -9.22 3.15
CA LYS A 244 24.90 -9.12 4.18
C LYS A 244 24.34 -9.24 5.59
N GLU A 245 23.23 -8.56 5.87
CA GLU A 245 22.54 -8.63 7.17
C GLU A 245 22.14 -10.07 7.49
N LEU A 246 21.40 -10.72 6.59
CA LEU A 246 20.90 -12.09 6.76
C LEU A 246 22.05 -13.12 6.87
N ILE A 247 23.12 -12.95 6.10
CA ILE A 247 24.31 -13.81 6.18
C ILE A 247 25.05 -13.63 7.51
N ASN A 248 25.15 -12.40 8.01
CA ASN A 248 25.80 -12.12 9.29
C ASN A 248 24.98 -12.66 10.46
N GLU A 249 23.65 -12.58 10.39
CA GLU A 249 22.76 -13.23 11.36
C GLU A 249 22.92 -14.74 11.35
N HIS A 250 22.96 -15.36 10.17
CA HIS A 250 23.21 -16.79 10.02
C HIS A 250 24.55 -17.22 10.64
N LYS A 251 25.63 -16.46 10.39
CA LYS A 251 26.97 -16.71 10.98
C LYS A 251 26.96 -16.61 12.51
N LYS A 252 26.19 -15.68 13.08
CA LYS A 252 26.06 -15.50 14.54
C LYS A 252 25.27 -16.64 15.20
N ASN A 253 24.25 -17.15 14.51
CA ASN A 253 23.31 -18.11 15.09
C ASN A 253 23.79 -19.58 15.12
N SER A 254 24.94 -19.92 14.52
CA SER A 254 25.60 -21.24 14.60
C SER A 254 24.65 -22.45 14.47
N ARG A 255 23.66 -22.38 13.58
CA ARG A 255 22.74 -23.51 13.29
C ARG A 255 23.18 -24.23 12.02
N ASN A 256 23.07 -25.56 12.02
CA ASN A 256 23.33 -26.45 10.88
C ASN A 256 22.30 -26.32 9.71
N THR A 257 21.62 -25.18 9.60
CA THR A 257 20.58 -24.93 8.60
C THR A 257 21.18 -24.36 7.31
N ASN A 258 20.61 -24.71 6.15
CA ASN A 258 21.03 -24.12 4.88
C ASN A 258 20.65 -22.63 4.86
N LEU A 259 21.57 -21.75 4.45
CA LEU A 259 21.39 -20.30 4.37
C LEU A 259 20.10 -19.91 3.61
N VAL A 260 19.79 -20.61 2.51
CA VAL A 260 18.58 -20.34 1.71
C VAL A 260 17.30 -20.69 2.46
N ASP A 261 17.32 -21.75 3.27
CA ASP A 261 16.17 -22.13 4.10
C ASP A 261 15.97 -21.11 5.23
N GLU A 262 17.03 -20.55 5.80
CA GLU A 262 16.94 -19.51 6.84
C GLU A 262 16.43 -18.17 6.29
N ILE A 263 16.89 -17.76 5.10
CA ILE A 263 16.34 -16.60 4.39
C ILE A 263 14.86 -16.81 4.07
N ASN A 264 14.45 -18.02 3.65
CA ASN A 264 13.04 -18.30 3.40
C ASN A 264 12.21 -18.32 4.69
N ASN A 265 12.74 -18.87 5.79
CA ASN A 265 12.04 -18.99 7.07
C ASN A 265 11.87 -17.64 7.79
N THR A 266 12.85 -16.74 7.68
CA THR A 266 12.74 -15.33 8.15
C THR A 266 11.69 -14.55 7.35
N ASN A 267 11.42 -14.94 6.10
CA ASN A 267 10.42 -14.32 5.23
C ASN A 267 9.01 -14.97 5.29
N LEU A 268 8.82 -16.09 5.99
CA LEU A 268 7.56 -16.86 6.02
C LEU A 268 6.69 -16.63 7.26
N SER A 269 7.13 -15.89 8.28
CA SER A 269 6.26 -15.46 9.37
C SER A 269 5.46 -14.22 8.95
N SER A 270 4.27 -14.44 8.38
CA SER A 270 3.21 -13.41 8.27
C SER A 270 2.65 -12.97 9.64
N GLN A 271 3.43 -13.11 10.72
CA GLN A 271 3.17 -12.59 12.06
C GLN A 271 4.15 -11.48 12.47
N ASP A 272 5.20 -11.19 11.68
CA ASP A 272 6.28 -10.27 12.06
C ASP A 272 6.49 -9.10 11.10
N ARG A 273 5.43 -8.48 10.56
CA ARG A 273 5.61 -7.11 10.00
C ARG A 273 5.92 -6.20 11.17
N THR A 274 7.11 -5.60 11.18
CA THR A 274 7.46 -4.60 12.19
C THR A 274 6.50 -3.42 12.08
N PRO A 275 5.84 -3.00 13.17
CA PRO A 275 4.99 -1.81 13.15
C PRO A 275 5.78 -0.59 12.67
N VAL A 276 5.14 0.28 11.89
CA VAL A 276 5.76 1.55 11.50
C VAL A 276 5.91 2.39 12.76
N SER A 277 7.16 2.73 13.11
CA SER A 277 7.49 3.43 14.35
C SER A 277 7.98 4.85 14.10
N PHE A 278 7.58 5.76 14.97
CA PHE A 278 8.02 7.15 15.02
C PHE A 278 8.58 7.46 16.42
N SER A 279 9.53 8.39 16.49
CA SER A 279 9.97 8.98 17.76
C SER A 279 9.63 10.46 17.71
N ILE A 280 8.78 10.92 18.63
CA ILE A 280 8.24 12.28 18.65
C ILE A 280 8.48 12.91 20.03
N GLY A 281 8.45 14.23 20.12
CA GLY A 281 8.44 14.96 21.38
C GLY A 281 7.12 14.79 22.14
N ASP A 282 7.19 14.89 23.48
CA ASP A 282 6.01 14.73 24.34
C ASP A 282 4.94 15.84 24.16
N ASN A 283 5.32 16.96 23.54
CA ASN A 283 4.42 18.06 23.18
C ASN A 283 3.73 17.88 21.80
N GLU A 284 4.17 16.89 21.02
CA GLU A 284 3.67 16.62 19.66
C GLU A 284 2.47 15.66 19.65
N PHE A 285 1.96 15.26 20.81
CA PHE A 285 0.71 14.50 20.90
C PHE A 285 -0.11 14.88 22.14
N ASP A 286 -1.42 14.60 22.09
CA ASP A 286 -2.34 14.78 23.21
C ASP A 286 -3.31 13.58 23.32
N LEU A 287 -3.58 13.13 24.56
CA LEU A 287 -4.67 12.18 24.79
C LEU A 287 -6.01 12.90 24.85
N ILE A 288 -6.99 12.39 24.10
CA ILE A 288 -8.38 12.83 24.16
C ILE A 288 -9.17 11.73 24.87
N LEU A 289 -9.66 12.02 26.07
CA LEU A 289 -10.34 11.05 26.93
C LEU A 289 -11.76 11.53 27.27
N GLY A 290 -12.74 10.63 27.09
CA GLY A 290 -14.15 10.88 27.38
C GLY A 290 -14.92 11.55 26.23
N GLY A 291 -16.21 11.22 26.09
CA GLY A 291 -17.06 11.65 24.98
C GLY A 291 -17.15 13.18 24.84
N ILE A 292 -17.36 13.92 25.93
CA ILE A 292 -17.43 15.39 25.89
C ILE A 292 -16.17 16.02 25.28
N ASN A 293 -14.98 15.54 25.66
CA ASN A 293 -13.72 16.05 25.11
C ASN A 293 -13.57 15.69 23.63
N HIS A 294 -14.02 14.50 23.21
CA HIS A 294 -14.09 14.13 21.79
C HIS A 294 -15.04 15.05 21.02
N ARG A 295 -16.23 15.35 21.57
CA ARG A 295 -17.18 16.30 20.95
C ARG A 295 -16.58 17.68 20.75
N LYS A 296 -15.93 18.20 21.80
CA LYS A 296 -15.25 19.50 21.76
C LYS A 296 -14.16 19.49 20.69
N LYS A 297 -13.29 18.47 20.68
CA LYS A 297 -12.22 18.36 19.70
C LYS A 297 -12.70 18.14 18.28
N PHE A 298 -13.80 17.43 18.08
CA PHE A 298 -14.39 17.28 16.76
C PHE A 298 -14.92 18.62 16.21
N LYS A 299 -15.65 19.40 17.04
CA LYS A 299 -16.07 20.75 16.64
C LYS A 299 -14.89 21.68 16.39
N ASP A 300 -13.87 21.63 17.25
CA ASP A 300 -12.62 22.39 17.12
C ASP A 300 -11.99 22.16 15.74
N LEU A 301 -11.81 20.88 15.35
CA LEU A 301 -11.29 20.52 14.03
C LEU A 301 -12.14 21.07 12.88
N ILE A 302 -13.47 20.89 12.93
CA ILE A 302 -14.35 21.36 11.85
C ILE A 302 -14.29 22.89 11.71
N ASN A 303 -14.24 23.61 12.82
CA ASN A 303 -14.27 25.07 12.84
C ASN A 303 -12.94 25.71 12.45
N HIS A 304 -11.82 25.03 12.68
CA HIS A 304 -10.47 25.57 12.46
C HIS A 304 -9.69 24.88 11.33
N ALA A 305 -10.30 23.94 10.59
CA ALA A 305 -9.75 23.43 9.34
C ALA A 305 -9.60 24.56 8.31
N GLU A 306 -8.45 24.64 7.64
CA GLU A 306 -8.14 25.68 6.66
C GLU A 306 -8.44 25.26 5.21
N SER A 307 -7.98 24.08 4.78
CA SER A 307 -8.16 23.61 3.41
C SER A 307 -8.78 22.23 3.30
N TYR A 308 -8.54 21.32 4.24
CA TYR A 308 -9.09 19.96 4.18
C TYR A 308 -9.48 19.37 5.54
N LEU A 309 -10.48 18.48 5.49
CA LEU A 309 -10.92 17.68 6.63
C LEU A 309 -11.31 16.29 6.15
N ILE A 310 -10.52 15.28 6.48
CA ILE A 310 -10.79 13.88 6.14
C ILE A 310 -11.28 13.15 7.39
N ILE A 311 -12.48 12.58 7.33
CA ILE A 311 -13.10 11.86 8.45
C ILE A 311 -13.26 10.41 8.03
N GLN A 312 -12.51 9.50 8.66
CA GLN A 312 -12.69 8.06 8.50
C GLN A 312 -13.62 7.55 9.62
N THR A 313 -14.78 7.04 9.23
CA THR A 313 -15.76 6.45 10.16
C THR A 313 -16.57 5.35 9.50
N THR A 314 -16.82 4.25 10.21
CA THR A 314 -17.57 3.13 9.62
C THR A 314 -19.06 3.42 9.47
N TYR A 315 -19.63 4.12 10.45
CA TYR A 315 -21.06 4.35 10.58
C TYR A 315 -21.35 5.84 10.69
N ILE A 316 -22.48 6.25 10.12
CA ILE A 316 -23.01 7.61 10.25
C ILE A 316 -24.41 7.47 10.83
N GLY A 317 -24.60 8.02 12.03
CA GLY A 317 -25.81 7.89 12.83
C GLY A 317 -26.94 8.78 12.33
N GLY A 318 -27.51 8.47 11.16
CA GLY A 318 -28.74 9.06 10.60
C GLY A 318 -28.97 10.56 10.91
N LEU A 319 -30.24 10.92 11.19
CA LEU A 319 -30.66 12.30 11.49
C LEU A 319 -29.98 12.86 12.75
N TRP A 320 -29.93 12.09 13.83
CA TRP A 320 -29.55 12.60 15.16
C TRP A 320 -28.06 13.03 15.25
N ALA A 321 -27.15 12.27 14.62
CA ALA A 321 -25.72 12.60 14.68
C ALA A 321 -25.40 13.74 13.72
N LEU A 322 -25.96 13.71 12.53
CA LEU A 322 -25.74 14.73 11.51
C LEU A 322 -26.36 16.06 11.92
N ASP A 323 -27.57 16.09 12.50
CA ASP A 323 -28.21 17.32 12.99
C ASP A 323 -27.33 18.08 14.00
N SER A 324 -26.45 17.38 14.74
CA SER A 324 -25.58 18.00 15.74
C SER A 324 -24.36 18.73 15.17
N PHE A 325 -23.96 18.42 13.93
CA PHE A 325 -22.72 18.90 13.30
C PHE A 325 -22.88 19.39 11.86
N ILE A 326 -24.04 19.20 11.22
CA ILE A 326 -24.24 19.55 9.81
C ILE A 326 -23.99 21.03 9.57
N ASP A 327 -24.39 21.91 10.51
CA ASP A 327 -24.15 23.34 10.39
C ASP A 327 -22.67 23.69 10.55
N ASP A 328 -21.95 23.00 11.43
CA ASP A 328 -20.49 23.14 11.54
C ASP A 328 -19.81 22.73 10.21
N LEU A 329 -20.23 21.60 9.61
CA LEU A 329 -19.72 21.11 8.32
C LEU A 329 -20.06 22.06 7.16
N LYS A 330 -21.28 22.61 7.13
CA LYS A 330 -21.70 23.63 6.16
C LYS A 330 -20.84 24.87 6.27
N ASN A 331 -20.62 25.37 7.49
CA ASN A 331 -19.78 26.54 7.72
C ASN A 331 -18.33 26.29 7.25
N ALA A 332 -17.79 25.09 7.42
CA ALA A 332 -16.49 24.72 6.89
C ALA A 332 -16.47 24.68 5.35
N ALA A 333 -17.50 24.10 4.73
CA ALA A 333 -17.65 24.10 3.28
C ALA A 333 -17.81 25.52 2.70
N ASP A 334 -18.49 26.43 3.40
CA ASP A 334 -18.64 27.83 3.00
C ASP A 334 -17.30 28.60 3.07
N ARG A 335 -16.37 28.16 3.93
CA ARG A 335 -14.96 28.60 3.93
C ARG A 335 -14.10 27.88 2.88
N GLN A 336 -14.70 27.08 2.01
CA GLN A 336 -14.04 26.29 0.96
C GLN A 336 -13.13 25.17 1.48
N VAL A 337 -13.32 24.73 2.73
CA VAL A 337 -12.64 23.53 3.26
C VAL A 337 -13.20 22.31 2.54
N ARG A 338 -12.33 21.49 1.93
CA ARG A 338 -12.72 20.23 1.30
C ARG A 338 -12.86 19.13 2.34
N ILE A 339 -14.10 18.80 2.67
CA ILE A 339 -14.47 17.76 3.62
C ILE A 339 -14.67 16.44 2.89
N THR A 340 -13.92 15.42 3.29
CA THR A 340 -14.03 14.06 2.73
C THR A 340 -14.38 13.08 3.83
N ILE A 341 -15.56 12.48 3.76
CA ILE A 341 -16.04 11.50 4.73
C ILE A 341 -15.91 10.12 4.09
N LEU A 342 -14.95 9.34 4.58
CA LEU A 342 -14.72 7.95 4.19
C LEU A 342 -15.59 7.06 5.08
N TRP A 343 -16.56 6.36 4.49
CA TRP A 343 -17.55 5.60 5.24
C TRP A 343 -18.09 4.35 4.55
N GLY A 344 -18.82 3.55 5.33
CA GLY A 344 -19.55 2.38 4.87
C GLY A 344 -18.78 1.08 4.95
N LYS A 345 -19.54 0.00 5.12
CA LYS A 345 -19.03 -1.37 5.19
C LYS A 345 -18.80 -1.97 3.81
N ASP A 346 -17.90 -2.93 3.76
CA ASP A 346 -17.59 -3.77 2.61
C ASP A 346 -18.59 -4.91 2.40
N ASN A 347 -19.90 -4.64 2.40
CA ASN A 347 -20.92 -5.65 2.11
C ASN A 347 -22.03 -5.07 1.21
N GLU A 348 -22.37 -5.81 0.15
CA GLU A 348 -23.41 -5.42 -0.83
C GLU A 348 -24.77 -5.20 -0.17
N GLU A 349 -25.05 -5.87 0.94
CA GLU A 349 -26.27 -5.67 1.71
C GLU A 349 -26.33 -4.29 2.38
N PHE A 350 -25.20 -3.67 2.74
CA PHE A 350 -25.19 -2.40 3.45
C PHE A 350 -25.74 -1.24 2.61
N THR A 351 -25.47 -1.21 1.31
CA THR A 351 -26.00 -0.17 0.41
C THR A 351 -27.52 -0.28 0.19
N SER A 352 -28.09 -1.44 0.55
CA SER A 352 -29.53 -1.71 0.47
C SER A 352 -30.26 -1.41 1.78
N THR A 353 -29.55 -0.96 2.82
CA THR A 353 -30.16 -0.65 4.13
C THR A 353 -30.81 0.74 4.16
N ASP A 354 -31.89 0.87 4.93
CA ASP A 354 -32.54 2.16 5.18
C ASP A 354 -31.57 3.18 5.79
N GLU A 355 -30.65 2.74 6.67
CA GLU A 355 -29.65 3.60 7.30
C GLU A 355 -28.76 4.28 6.26
N TYR A 356 -28.24 3.50 5.30
CA TYR A 356 -27.41 4.02 4.22
C TYR A 356 -28.17 5.01 3.32
N GLN A 357 -29.38 4.65 2.89
CA GLN A 357 -30.21 5.53 2.05
C GLN A 357 -30.59 6.83 2.79
N ASN A 358 -30.85 6.76 4.09
CA ASN A 358 -31.17 7.92 4.92
C ASN A 358 -30.00 8.91 5.00
N VAL A 359 -28.75 8.42 5.10
CA VAL A 359 -27.56 9.29 5.10
C VAL A 359 -27.42 10.02 3.76
N LEU A 360 -27.54 9.33 2.63
CA LEU A 360 -27.46 9.94 1.30
C LEU A 360 -28.58 10.97 1.07
N ASN A 361 -29.81 10.63 1.47
CA ASN A 361 -30.95 11.53 1.40
C ASN A 361 -30.74 12.76 2.30
N TYR A 362 -30.16 12.57 3.49
CA TYR A 362 -29.90 13.68 4.39
C TYR A 362 -28.91 14.68 3.80
N PHE A 363 -27.77 14.23 3.28
CA PHE A 363 -26.78 15.12 2.67
C PHE A 363 -27.32 15.80 1.41
N SER A 364 -28.07 15.09 0.56
CA SER A 364 -28.66 15.69 -0.64
C SER A 364 -29.75 16.73 -0.35
N GLN A 365 -30.51 16.57 0.73
CA GLN A 365 -31.56 17.53 1.13
C GLN A 365 -31.04 18.72 1.93
N ASN A 366 -29.98 18.53 2.73
CA ASN A 366 -29.51 19.55 3.66
C ASN A 366 -28.38 20.42 3.10
N LEU A 367 -27.69 20.01 2.04
CA LEU A 367 -26.61 20.80 1.44
C LEU A 367 -27.09 21.65 0.26
N SER A 368 -26.62 22.90 0.19
CA SER A 368 -26.75 23.71 -1.01
C SER A 368 -25.83 23.21 -2.13
N SER A 369 -26.11 23.61 -3.38
CA SER A 369 -25.27 23.24 -4.53
C SER A 369 -23.83 23.74 -4.45
N SER A 370 -23.54 24.80 -3.67
CA SER A 370 -22.17 25.23 -3.39
C SER A 370 -21.50 24.33 -2.37
N GLN A 371 -22.17 24.03 -1.25
CA GLN A 371 -21.64 23.18 -0.18
C GLN A 371 -21.39 21.74 -0.64
N ALA A 372 -22.28 21.19 -1.48
CA ALA A 372 -22.13 19.85 -2.06
C ALA A 372 -20.87 19.68 -2.94
N LYS A 373 -20.21 20.78 -3.35
CA LYS A 373 -18.92 20.72 -4.06
C LYS A 373 -17.74 20.47 -3.13
N TYR A 374 -17.89 20.74 -1.85
CA TYR A 374 -16.82 20.67 -0.85
C TYR A 374 -17.02 19.54 0.15
N ILE A 375 -18.23 18.99 0.28
CA ILE A 375 -18.52 17.85 1.16
C ILE A 375 -18.70 16.60 0.29
N HIS A 376 -17.73 15.70 0.37
CA HIS A 376 -17.70 14.45 -0.38
C HIS A 376 -17.88 13.24 0.53
N LEU A 377 -18.80 12.36 0.14
CA LEU A 377 -19.00 11.05 0.76
C LEU A 377 -18.30 10.01 -0.10
N GLN A 378 -17.31 9.31 0.45
CA GLN A 378 -16.69 8.14 -0.17
C GLN A 378 -17.27 6.88 0.46
N GLU A 379 -17.96 6.08 -0.35
CA GLU A 379 -18.79 4.98 0.10
C GLU A 379 -18.04 3.65 0.02
N GLN A 380 -18.48 2.65 0.79
CA GLN A 380 -17.93 1.28 0.76
C GLN A 380 -16.41 1.22 1.02
N CYS A 381 -15.91 2.03 1.95
CA CYS A 381 -14.49 2.02 2.32
C CYS A 381 -14.08 0.77 3.12
N GLY A 382 -15.04 0.07 3.75
CA GLY A 382 -14.81 -1.21 4.41
C GLY A 382 -14.01 -1.19 5.69
N SER A 383 -13.43 -0.05 6.02
CA SER A 383 -12.58 0.11 7.20
C SER A 383 -13.39 0.42 8.45
N HIS A 384 -13.07 -0.32 9.51
CA HIS A 384 -13.48 -0.05 10.88
C HIS A 384 -12.55 0.94 11.61
N ALA A 385 -11.49 1.43 10.96
CA ALA A 385 -10.63 2.46 11.52
C ALA A 385 -11.41 3.74 11.80
N LYS A 386 -10.90 4.53 12.75
CA LYS A 386 -11.55 5.73 13.26
C LYS A 386 -10.49 6.81 13.44
N PHE A 387 -10.39 7.70 12.46
CA PHE A 387 -9.43 8.79 12.50
C PHE A 387 -9.94 10.03 11.76
N ILE A 388 -9.37 11.18 12.10
CA ILE A 388 -9.62 12.45 11.41
C ILE A 388 -8.27 13.06 11.04
N ILE A 389 -8.13 13.54 9.80
CA ILE A 389 -6.94 14.24 9.32
C ILE A 389 -7.36 15.64 8.88
N SER A 390 -6.62 16.68 9.29
CA SER A 390 -6.93 18.06 8.91
C SER A 390 -5.69 18.95 8.98
N ASP A 391 -5.69 20.04 8.23
CA ASP A 391 -4.82 21.19 8.42
C ASP A 391 -5.50 22.23 9.33
N HIS A 392 -5.05 22.28 10.58
CA HIS A 392 -5.61 23.14 11.60
C HIS A 392 -4.92 24.51 11.62
N ALA A 393 -5.68 25.60 11.65
CA ALA A 393 -5.17 26.97 11.61
C ALA A 393 -4.09 27.29 12.66
N GLU A 394 -4.17 26.71 13.85
CA GLU A 394 -3.18 26.91 14.92
C GLU A 394 -2.00 25.91 14.87
N PHE A 395 -2.25 24.66 14.45
CA PHE A 395 -1.31 23.55 14.67
C PHE A 395 -0.72 22.97 13.38
N GLY A 396 -1.16 23.46 12.22
CA GLY A 396 -0.85 22.85 10.93
C GLY A 396 -1.48 21.47 10.79
N ASN A 397 -0.78 20.56 10.12
CA ASN A 397 -1.29 19.22 9.82
C ASN A 397 -1.38 18.37 11.09
N ILE A 398 -2.56 17.83 11.36
CA ILE A 398 -2.82 16.98 12.53
C ILE A 398 -3.64 15.75 12.16
N VAL A 399 -3.51 14.71 12.99
CA VAL A 399 -4.34 13.50 12.89
C VAL A 399 -4.81 13.06 14.27
N ILE A 400 -6.10 12.72 14.39
CA ILE A 400 -6.66 12.08 15.58
C ILE A 400 -6.97 10.63 15.24
N VAL A 401 -6.56 9.67 16.08
CA VAL A 401 -6.78 8.23 15.89
C VAL A 401 -7.30 7.61 17.17
N GLY A 402 -8.34 6.77 17.12
CA GLY A 402 -8.82 6.13 18.35
C GLY A 402 -10.02 5.22 18.21
N SER A 403 -10.84 5.18 19.27
CA SER A 403 -11.98 4.27 19.40
C SER A 403 -13.32 4.84 18.95
N CYS A 404 -13.37 6.15 18.69
CA CYS A 404 -14.60 6.93 18.53
C CYS A 404 -15.15 6.90 17.11
N ASN A 405 -16.43 6.53 16.95
CA ASN A 405 -17.12 6.77 15.68
C ASN A 405 -17.60 8.23 15.63
N TRP A 406 -16.83 9.11 14.98
CA TRP A 406 -17.02 10.56 15.02
C TRP A 406 -18.40 11.05 14.59
N LEU A 407 -19.08 10.30 13.69
CA LEU A 407 -20.43 10.62 13.22
C LEU A 407 -21.49 9.62 13.73
N TYR A 408 -21.20 8.82 14.77
CA TYR A 408 -22.12 7.83 15.34
C TYR A 408 -22.05 7.66 16.87
N SER A 409 -21.07 8.23 17.57
CA SER A 409 -20.88 7.96 19.00
C SER A 409 -21.89 8.71 19.91
N ASN A 410 -22.53 9.78 19.43
CA ASN A 410 -23.27 10.78 20.24
C ASN A 410 -22.44 11.44 21.36
N PHE A 411 -21.22 10.96 21.60
CA PHE A 411 -20.29 11.45 22.60
C PHE A 411 -20.79 11.33 24.05
N ASP A 412 -21.69 10.39 24.32
CA ASP A 412 -22.26 10.08 25.65
C ASP A 412 -21.57 8.89 26.36
N ARG A 413 -20.66 8.21 25.65
CA ARG A 413 -19.87 7.07 26.14
C ARG A 413 -18.40 7.43 26.34
N PHE A 414 -17.69 6.61 27.12
CA PHE A 414 -16.26 6.78 27.32
C PHE A 414 -15.48 6.35 26.09
N GLU A 415 -14.74 7.27 25.51
CA GLU A 415 -13.95 7.13 24.30
C GLU A 415 -12.50 7.49 24.60
N ALA A 416 -11.57 6.96 23.82
CA ALA A 416 -10.16 7.31 23.91
C ALA A 416 -9.57 7.46 22.52
N SER A 417 -8.84 8.55 22.30
CA SER A 417 -8.11 8.83 21.07
C SER A 417 -6.79 9.54 21.36
N VAL A 418 -5.87 9.53 20.40
CA VAL A 418 -4.63 10.30 20.42
C VAL A 418 -4.66 11.30 19.28
N LEU A 419 -4.36 12.56 19.57
CA LEU A 419 -4.11 13.60 18.57
C LEU A 419 -2.61 13.72 18.38
N PHE A 420 -2.13 13.70 17.13
CA PHE A 420 -0.74 13.94 16.77
C PHE A 420 -0.60 15.25 16.00
N LYS A 421 0.42 16.03 16.37
CA LYS A 421 0.92 17.25 15.75
C LYS A 421 2.27 16.97 15.09
N HIS A 422 2.35 15.90 14.30
CA HIS A 422 3.61 15.45 13.70
C HIS A 422 3.40 15.07 12.23
N ASN A 423 4.06 15.80 11.32
CA ASN A 423 3.86 15.71 9.87
C ASN A 423 4.08 14.30 9.31
N ASP A 424 5.08 13.56 9.79
CA ASP A 424 5.37 12.22 9.23
C ASP A 424 4.27 11.22 9.59
N ILE A 425 3.66 11.35 10.78
CA ILE A 425 2.53 10.53 11.19
C ILE A 425 1.31 10.92 10.35
N VAL A 426 1.08 12.22 10.14
CA VAL A 426 -0.02 12.70 9.30
C VAL A 426 0.11 12.21 7.85
N LYS A 427 1.29 12.29 7.24
CA LYS A 427 1.57 11.74 5.90
C LYS A 427 1.30 10.25 5.82
N TYR A 428 1.69 9.50 6.84
CA TYR A 428 1.43 8.07 6.89
C TYR A 428 -0.09 7.82 6.93
N PHE A 429 -0.84 8.53 7.76
CA PHE A 429 -2.30 8.42 7.79
C PHE A 429 -2.99 8.89 6.50
N LEU A 430 -2.47 9.89 5.79
CA LEU A 430 -2.97 10.25 4.46
C LEU A 430 -2.78 9.12 3.45
N THR A 431 -1.63 8.43 3.50
CA THR A 431 -1.39 7.23 2.67
C THR A 431 -2.38 6.11 2.99
N LEU A 432 -2.66 5.87 4.29
CA LEU A 432 -3.67 4.90 4.71
C LEU A 432 -5.08 5.32 4.28
N ALA A 433 -5.44 6.59 4.43
CA ALA A 433 -6.74 7.14 4.05
C ALA A 433 -6.98 7.05 2.54
N SER A 434 -5.95 7.34 1.73
CA SER A 434 -6.01 7.15 0.27
C SER A 434 -6.25 5.68 -0.08
N SER A 435 -5.57 4.75 0.58
CA SER A 435 -5.77 3.32 0.39
C SER A 435 -7.18 2.88 0.81
N ILE A 436 -7.67 3.34 1.96
CA ILE A 436 -9.03 3.05 2.46
C ILE A 436 -10.10 3.59 1.51
N ALA A 437 -9.89 4.77 0.91
CA ALA A 437 -10.83 5.36 -0.04
C ALA A 437 -11.06 4.50 -1.30
N THR A 438 -10.14 3.60 -1.63
CA THR A 438 -10.30 2.66 -2.76
C THR A 438 -11.27 1.49 -2.47
N GLY A 439 -11.59 1.28 -1.18
CA GLY A 439 -12.41 0.16 -0.72
C GLY A 439 -11.90 -1.20 -1.18
N LYS A 440 -12.79 -2.20 -1.22
CA LYS A 440 -12.49 -3.54 -1.75
C LYS A 440 -12.01 -3.57 -3.20
N SER A 441 -12.36 -2.55 -3.99
CA SER A 441 -11.99 -2.53 -5.40
C SER A 441 -10.48 -2.41 -5.59
N GLY A 442 -9.78 -1.75 -4.66
CA GLY A 442 -8.37 -1.38 -4.82
C GLY A 442 -8.11 -0.38 -5.95
N ILE A 443 -9.16 0.14 -6.60
CA ILE A 443 -9.07 1.05 -7.73
C ILE A 443 -9.00 2.48 -7.22
N TYR A 444 -7.96 3.21 -7.60
CA TYR A 444 -7.81 4.62 -7.24
C TYR A 444 -8.78 5.53 -7.99
N ASP A 445 -9.59 6.28 -7.26
CA ASP A 445 -10.55 7.24 -7.76
C ASP A 445 -10.14 8.71 -7.56
N ALA A 446 -11.03 9.64 -7.91
CA ALA A 446 -10.74 11.06 -7.75
C ALA A 446 -10.56 11.45 -6.27
N THR A 447 -11.24 10.74 -5.37
CA THR A 447 -11.13 10.95 -3.92
C THR A 447 -9.81 10.40 -3.40
N SER A 448 -9.47 9.15 -3.73
CA SER A 448 -8.22 8.54 -3.26
C SER A 448 -6.98 9.25 -3.82
N LYS A 449 -7.02 9.71 -5.08
CA LYS A 449 -5.96 10.53 -5.69
C LYS A 449 -5.81 11.87 -4.99
N TYR A 450 -6.92 12.58 -4.75
CA TYR A 450 -6.88 13.84 -4.00
C TYR A 450 -6.23 13.67 -2.62
N ILE A 451 -6.61 12.63 -1.87
CA ILE A 451 -6.02 12.36 -0.55
C ILE A 451 -4.52 12.03 -0.67
N ALA A 452 -4.11 11.29 -1.71
CA ALA A 452 -2.70 11.01 -1.96
C ALA A 452 -1.92 12.28 -2.30
N ASP A 453 -2.50 13.20 -3.07
CA ASP A 453 -1.84 14.43 -3.50
C ASP A 453 -1.51 15.34 -2.32
N LEU A 454 -2.35 15.36 -1.27
CA LEU A 454 -2.08 16.10 -0.03
C LEU A 454 -0.74 15.69 0.63
N THR A 455 -0.23 14.49 0.37
CA THR A 455 1.06 14.05 0.92
C THR A 455 2.26 14.82 0.37
N TYR A 456 2.15 15.40 -0.84
CA TYR A 456 3.20 16.19 -1.47
C TYR A 456 3.32 17.59 -0.86
N ASP A 457 2.22 18.14 -0.36
CA ASP A 457 2.16 19.50 0.20
C ASP A 457 2.68 19.58 1.64
N ILE A 458 2.75 18.44 2.33
CA ILE A 458 3.28 18.35 3.69
C ILE A 458 4.81 18.19 3.61
N TYR A 459 5.58 18.96 4.39
CA TYR A 459 7.03 18.74 4.49
C TYR A 459 7.33 17.67 5.55
N ILE A 460 8.20 16.71 5.22
CA ILE A 460 8.71 15.71 6.18
C ILE A 460 9.55 16.45 7.20
N SER A 461 9.39 16.08 8.48
CA SER A 461 10.25 16.60 9.54
C SER A 461 11.69 16.24 9.21
N GLY A 462 12.56 17.25 9.03
CA GLY A 462 14.01 16.98 8.97
C GLY A 462 14.44 16.25 10.24
N GLN A 463 15.51 15.45 10.20
CA GLN A 463 16.07 14.82 11.40
C GLN A 463 16.49 15.90 12.40
N THR A 464 15.57 16.37 13.24
CA THR A 464 15.88 17.21 14.39
C THR A 464 16.56 16.33 15.41
N ALA A 465 17.63 16.85 16.02
CA ALA A 465 18.33 16.16 17.09
C ALA A 465 17.30 15.66 18.12
N PRO A 466 17.39 14.39 18.56
CA PRO A 466 16.39 13.82 19.46
C PRO A 466 16.28 14.69 20.71
N SER A 467 15.05 15.08 21.06
CA SER A 467 14.76 15.65 22.37
C SER A 467 15.24 14.67 23.45
N LEU A 468 15.63 15.16 24.62
CA LEU A 468 16.05 14.32 25.74
C LEU A 468 14.92 13.40 26.25
N GLU A 469 13.67 13.75 25.97
CA GLU A 469 12.46 12.97 26.25
C GLU A 469 11.71 12.77 24.93
N THR A 470 11.69 11.54 24.43
CA THR A 470 10.99 11.13 23.20
C THR A 470 9.97 10.07 23.52
N THR A 471 8.75 10.23 23.01
CA THR A 471 7.71 9.20 22.99
C THR A 471 7.88 8.35 21.74
N ARG A 472 7.91 7.02 21.92
CA ARG A 472 7.86 6.07 20.80
C ARG A 472 6.41 5.81 20.44
N VAL A 473 6.07 6.02 19.18
CA VAL A 473 4.75 5.77 18.61
C VAL A 473 4.86 4.65 17.60
N GLU A 474 3.93 3.69 17.61
CA GLU A 474 3.83 2.68 16.55
C GLU A 474 2.40 2.61 16.01
N ILE A 475 2.25 2.54 14.70
CA ILE A 475 0.96 2.35 14.06
C ILE A 475 0.66 0.85 13.98
N VAL A 476 -0.47 0.46 14.56
CA VAL A 476 -0.88 -0.93 14.73
C VAL A 476 -1.97 -1.27 13.72
N LEU A 477 -1.64 -2.04 12.70
CA LEU A 477 -2.62 -2.56 11.73
C LEU A 477 -3.36 -3.77 12.30
N LYS A 478 -4.44 -4.19 11.63
CA LYS A 478 -5.34 -5.25 12.14
C LYS A 478 -4.59 -6.51 12.58
N ASP A 479 -3.74 -7.06 11.71
CA ASP A 479 -2.96 -8.28 11.94
C ASP A 479 -1.94 -8.18 13.09
N GLN A 480 -1.56 -6.97 13.47
CA GLN A 480 -0.57 -6.71 14.51
C GLN A 480 -1.18 -6.63 15.93
N HIS A 481 -2.49 -6.53 16.10
CA HIS A 481 -3.08 -6.29 17.43
C HIS A 481 -2.74 -7.40 18.44
N TYR A 482 -2.75 -8.66 18.02
CA TYR A 482 -2.41 -9.77 18.91
C TYR A 482 -0.93 -9.76 19.33
N SER A 483 -0.02 -9.17 18.56
CA SER A 483 1.39 -9.07 18.95
C SER A 483 1.55 -8.16 20.18
N TYR A 484 0.76 -7.10 20.31
CA TYR A 484 0.76 -6.24 21.50
C TYR A 484 0.17 -6.91 22.73
N ILE A 485 -0.75 -7.86 22.57
CA ILE A 485 -1.23 -8.69 23.69
C ILE A 485 -0.12 -9.64 24.15
N GLN A 486 0.63 -10.25 23.23
CA GLN A 486 1.80 -11.04 23.58
C GLN A 486 2.91 -10.19 24.21
N LYS A 487 3.10 -8.96 23.73
CA LYS A 487 4.01 -7.98 24.31
C LYS A 487 3.64 -7.67 25.76
N ALA A 488 2.39 -7.28 26.02
CA ALA A 488 1.88 -7.02 27.36
C ALA A 488 1.99 -8.27 28.27
N LYS A 489 1.68 -9.47 27.76
CA LYS A 489 1.86 -10.73 28.50
C LYS A 489 3.28 -10.90 29.01
N ASN A 490 4.27 -10.63 28.15
CA ASN A 490 5.68 -10.87 28.43
C ASN A 490 6.32 -9.76 29.27
N GLU A 491 5.90 -8.51 29.06
CA GLU A 491 6.53 -7.32 29.66
C GLU A 491 5.88 -6.91 30.98
N ALA A 492 4.55 -7.01 31.12
CA ALA A 492 3.84 -6.45 32.25
C ALA A 492 4.17 -7.14 33.59
N GLN A 493 4.51 -6.35 34.59
CA GLN A 493 4.87 -6.82 35.93
C GLN A 493 3.88 -6.41 37.02
N GLN A 494 3.24 -5.26 36.89
CA GLN A 494 2.37 -4.70 37.92
C GLN A 494 0.90 -4.82 37.55
N LYS A 495 0.53 -4.36 36.36
CA LYS A 495 -0.88 -4.28 35.95
C LYS A 495 -1.07 -4.37 34.44
N VAL A 496 -2.19 -4.96 34.04
CA VAL A 496 -2.71 -4.94 32.68
C VAL A 496 -4.19 -4.54 32.73
N LEU A 497 -4.58 -3.60 31.88
CA LEU A 497 -5.95 -3.16 31.68
C LEU A 497 -6.33 -3.34 30.21
N ILE A 498 -7.44 -4.04 29.96
CA ILE A 498 -8.09 -4.12 28.65
C ILE A 498 -9.47 -3.48 28.73
N LEU A 499 -9.77 -2.57 27.82
CA LEU A 499 -11.09 -1.98 27.62
C LEU A 499 -11.61 -2.40 26.25
N SER A 500 -12.86 -2.86 26.18
CA SER A 500 -13.55 -3.23 24.94
C SER A 500 -15.00 -2.73 25.01
N ASP A 501 -15.63 -2.46 23.87
CA ASP A 501 -17.07 -2.21 23.83
C ASP A 501 -17.85 -3.51 24.02
N LYS A 502 -17.47 -4.54 23.26
CA LYS A 502 -18.15 -5.82 23.19
C LYS A 502 -17.28 -6.98 23.70
N ILE A 503 -17.93 -8.07 24.10
CA ILE A 503 -17.30 -9.37 24.40
C ILE A 503 -17.93 -10.50 23.56
N SER A 504 -17.13 -11.48 23.15
CA SER A 504 -17.55 -12.76 22.54
C SER A 504 -16.52 -13.86 22.84
N ASP A 505 -16.79 -15.10 22.37
CA ASP A 505 -15.88 -16.24 22.54
C ASP A 505 -14.52 -16.08 21.84
N VAL A 506 -14.42 -15.13 20.91
CA VAL A 506 -13.16 -14.80 20.20
C VAL A 506 -12.06 -14.38 21.17
N ALA A 507 -12.41 -13.80 22.33
CA ALA A 507 -11.44 -13.36 23.32
C ALA A 507 -10.65 -14.50 23.99
N ASN A 508 -11.24 -15.71 24.08
CA ASN A 508 -10.74 -16.77 24.96
C ASN A 508 -9.27 -17.12 24.69
N ARG A 509 -8.93 -17.48 23.45
CA ARG A 509 -7.57 -17.92 23.09
C ARG A 509 -6.55 -16.78 22.98
N PRO A 510 -6.77 -15.73 22.19
CA PRO A 510 -5.74 -14.72 21.96
C PRO A 510 -5.56 -13.76 23.15
N ILE A 511 -6.60 -13.54 23.96
CA ILE A 511 -6.59 -12.53 25.02
C ILE A 511 -6.59 -13.17 26.41
N LEU A 512 -7.61 -13.96 26.76
CA LEU A 512 -7.78 -14.44 28.14
C LEU A 512 -6.67 -15.44 28.52
N ASN A 513 -6.30 -16.38 27.64
CA ASN A 513 -5.16 -17.27 27.89
C ASN A 513 -3.84 -16.49 28.03
N ALA A 514 -3.64 -15.43 27.23
CA ALA A 514 -2.45 -14.59 27.34
C ALA A 514 -2.42 -13.84 28.68
N LEU A 515 -3.56 -13.34 29.17
CA LEU A 515 -3.64 -12.73 30.48
C LEU A 515 -3.45 -13.74 31.63
N GLU A 516 -3.90 -14.99 31.47
CA GLU A 516 -3.68 -16.03 32.46
C GLU A 516 -2.18 -16.29 32.69
N GLU A 517 -1.42 -16.39 31.60
CA GLU A 517 0.04 -16.55 31.57
C GLU A 517 0.83 -15.28 31.96
N CYS A 518 0.18 -14.11 31.99
CA CYS A 518 0.82 -12.84 32.31
C CYS A 518 1.22 -12.75 33.79
N LYS A 519 2.42 -12.25 34.05
CA LYS A 519 3.01 -12.11 35.40
C LYS A 519 2.49 -10.91 36.19
N ALA A 520 1.68 -10.06 35.59
CA ALA A 520 1.16 -8.87 36.25
C ALA A 520 0.30 -9.21 37.48
N ASN A 521 0.54 -8.48 38.58
CA ASN A 521 -0.21 -8.65 39.82
C ASN A 521 -1.70 -8.29 39.70
N SER A 522 -2.03 -7.34 38.81
CA SER A 522 -3.41 -6.89 38.58
C SER A 522 -3.81 -7.05 37.12
N LYS A 523 -4.76 -7.94 36.85
CA LYS A 523 -5.26 -8.23 35.50
C LYS A 523 -6.73 -7.83 35.42
N ARG A 524 -7.06 -6.78 34.66
CA ARG A 524 -8.42 -6.26 34.52
C ARG A 524 -8.83 -6.18 33.05
N ALA A 525 -10.04 -6.63 32.77
CA ALA A 525 -10.64 -6.53 31.45
C ALA A 525 -12.09 -6.05 31.61
N PHE A 526 -12.48 -5.00 30.88
CA PHE A 526 -13.82 -4.43 30.92
C PHE A 526 -14.49 -4.50 29.54
N TYR A 527 -15.77 -4.86 29.55
CA TYR A 527 -16.65 -4.81 28.38
C TYR A 527 -17.97 -4.11 28.72
N SER A 528 -18.68 -3.54 27.75
CA SER A 528 -19.94 -2.83 28.00
C SER A 528 -21.18 -3.63 27.61
N THR A 529 -21.09 -4.36 26.51
CA THR A 529 -22.20 -5.16 25.97
C THR A 529 -21.71 -6.45 25.30
N PHE A 530 -22.64 -7.29 24.86
CA PHE A 530 -22.40 -8.47 24.06
C PHE A 530 -23.57 -8.65 23.09
N ASP A 531 -23.31 -9.37 22.00
CA ASP A 531 -24.32 -9.66 20.98
C ASP A 531 -24.96 -11.02 21.28
N THR A 532 -26.26 -11.02 21.57
CA THR A 532 -26.99 -12.23 21.96
C THR A 532 -27.12 -13.24 20.82
N ASP A 533 -26.97 -12.80 19.57
CA ASP A 533 -26.98 -13.69 18.41
C ASP A 533 -25.64 -14.42 18.24
N ILE A 534 -24.57 -13.87 18.83
CA ILE A 534 -23.22 -14.44 18.78
C ILE A 534 -22.91 -15.25 20.04
N ILE A 535 -23.33 -14.77 21.22
CA ILE A 535 -23.01 -15.40 22.50
C ILE A 535 -24.14 -15.27 23.52
N SER A 536 -24.44 -16.36 24.22
CA SER A 536 -25.45 -16.37 25.28
C SER A 536 -24.98 -15.68 26.55
N LYS A 537 -25.93 -15.17 27.34
CA LYS A 537 -25.64 -14.56 28.65
C LYS A 537 -25.00 -15.58 29.60
N GLU A 538 -25.41 -16.84 29.51
CA GLU A 538 -24.87 -17.95 30.30
C GLU A 538 -23.39 -18.18 29.96
N SER A 539 -23.03 -18.16 28.67
CA SER A 539 -21.63 -18.28 28.22
C SER A 539 -20.78 -17.11 28.70
N VAL A 540 -21.30 -15.87 28.63
CA VAL A 540 -20.60 -14.68 29.18
C VAL A 540 -20.36 -14.83 30.68
N ASN A 541 -21.38 -15.21 31.45
CA ASN A 541 -21.23 -15.44 32.90
C ASN A 541 -20.24 -16.57 33.21
N ALA A 542 -20.17 -17.60 32.37
CA ALA A 542 -19.21 -18.69 32.51
C ALA A 542 -17.78 -18.20 32.22
N MET A 543 -17.58 -17.37 31.20
CA MET A 543 -16.29 -16.73 30.93
C MET A 543 -15.83 -15.83 32.07
N GLU A 544 -16.71 -15.00 32.64
CA GLU A 544 -16.38 -14.16 33.80
C GLU A 544 -15.91 -15.00 35.00
N LYS A 545 -16.61 -16.10 35.29
CA LYS A 545 -16.23 -17.03 36.36
C LYS A 545 -14.90 -17.72 36.09
N ALA A 546 -14.68 -18.22 34.87
CA ALA A 546 -13.43 -18.87 34.49
C ALA A 546 -12.23 -17.91 34.57
N ALA A 547 -12.41 -16.69 34.05
CA ALA A 547 -11.41 -15.63 34.14
C ALA A 547 -11.05 -15.31 35.60
N LEU A 548 -12.05 -15.24 36.49
CA LEU A 548 -11.84 -14.97 37.91
C LEU A 548 -11.02 -16.08 38.61
N VAL A 549 -11.27 -17.35 38.28
CA VAL A 549 -10.47 -18.49 38.79
C VAL A 549 -9.00 -18.33 38.38
N ASN A 550 -8.75 -17.78 37.20
CA ASN A 550 -7.41 -17.54 36.66
C ASN A 550 -6.82 -16.16 37.07
N GLY A 551 -7.44 -15.50 38.05
CA GLY A 551 -6.96 -14.24 38.61
C GLY A 551 -7.18 -13.02 37.71
N ILE A 552 -8.07 -13.11 36.72
CA ILE A 552 -8.43 -12.03 35.80
C ILE A 552 -9.79 -11.45 36.21
N LYS A 553 -9.83 -10.15 36.49
CA LYS A 553 -11.08 -9.42 36.73
C LYS A 553 -11.71 -9.03 35.41
N LEU A 554 -12.43 -9.95 34.79
CA LEU A 554 -13.28 -9.71 33.63
C LEU A 554 -14.66 -9.23 34.10
N LEU A 555 -15.00 -7.97 33.82
CA LEU A 555 -16.19 -7.33 34.37
C LEU A 555 -16.95 -6.52 33.33
N ARG A 556 -18.28 -6.57 33.40
CA ARG A 556 -19.11 -5.60 32.70
C ARG A 556 -18.97 -4.20 33.30
N HIS A 557 -18.58 -3.24 32.48
CA HIS A 557 -18.51 -1.82 32.84
C HIS A 557 -19.91 -1.22 32.91
N ASN A 558 -20.39 -0.91 34.11
CA ASN A 558 -21.76 -0.49 34.34
C ASN A 558 -21.90 0.61 35.41
N TRP A 559 -20.98 1.59 35.41
CA TRP A 559 -20.99 2.69 36.37
C TRP A 559 -22.25 3.56 36.30
N ASN A 560 -22.83 3.72 35.10
CA ASN A 560 -24.17 4.26 34.88
C ASN A 560 -24.72 3.68 33.55
N LYS A 561 -26.03 3.34 33.50
CA LYS A 561 -26.68 2.81 32.29
C LYS A 561 -26.53 3.72 31.06
N LEU A 562 -26.39 5.03 31.26
CA LEU A 562 -26.24 6.01 30.18
C LEU A 562 -24.77 6.30 29.80
N LYS A 563 -23.78 5.84 30.58
CA LYS A 563 -22.37 6.27 30.46
C LYS A 563 -21.42 5.07 30.48
N THR A 564 -21.56 4.23 29.47
CA THR A 564 -20.79 2.98 29.35
C THR A 564 -19.45 3.21 28.63
N ASN A 565 -18.52 2.26 28.74
CA ASN A 565 -17.25 2.31 28.03
C ASN A 565 -17.44 1.96 26.54
N HIS A 566 -17.01 2.80 25.62
CA HIS A 566 -16.85 2.43 24.21
C HIS A 566 -15.37 2.36 23.79
N SER A 567 -14.46 2.79 24.66
CA SER A 567 -13.03 2.80 24.39
C SER A 567 -12.46 1.39 24.24
N LYS A 568 -11.40 1.31 23.44
CA LYS A 568 -10.76 0.08 22.99
C LYS A 568 -9.28 0.22 23.24
N VAL A 569 -8.88 -0.15 24.45
CA VAL A 569 -7.58 0.20 25.00
C VAL A 569 -6.92 -1.04 25.59
N LEU A 570 -5.62 -1.19 25.34
CA LEU A 570 -4.74 -2.09 26.08
C LEU A 570 -3.69 -1.20 26.76
N ALA A 571 -3.56 -1.31 28.07
CA ALA A 571 -2.56 -0.58 28.84
C ALA A 571 -1.85 -1.53 29.79
N TRP A 572 -0.53 -1.41 29.94
CA TRP A 572 0.21 -2.16 30.94
C TRP A 572 1.25 -1.31 31.65
N ASP A 573 1.47 -1.68 32.92
CA ASP A 573 2.32 -0.97 33.85
C ASP A 573 2.11 0.55 33.80
N ASP A 574 3.18 1.35 33.76
CA ASP A 574 3.04 2.80 33.82
C ASP A 574 3.20 3.50 32.46
N ASN A 575 3.85 2.86 31.48
CA ASN A 575 4.38 3.57 30.30
C ASN A 575 3.79 3.13 28.96
N ASP A 576 3.00 2.07 28.92
CA ASP A 576 2.61 1.43 27.67
C ASP A 576 1.11 1.46 27.44
N LEU A 577 0.70 2.08 26.34
CA LEU A 577 -0.70 2.34 26.02
C LEU A 577 -0.96 2.08 24.53
N VAL A 578 -1.96 1.26 24.23
CA VAL A 578 -2.48 1.04 22.88
C VAL A 578 -3.93 1.52 22.85
N ILE A 579 -4.24 2.45 21.94
CA ILE A 579 -5.60 2.89 21.65
C ILE A 579 -5.94 2.47 20.23
N SER A 580 -7.07 1.80 20.02
CA SER A 580 -7.42 1.23 18.72
C SER A 580 -8.90 1.38 18.36
N SER A 581 -9.22 1.17 17.09
CA SER A 581 -10.57 0.96 16.61
C SER A 581 -11.09 -0.48 16.84
N LEU A 582 -10.21 -1.45 17.12
CA LEU A 582 -10.48 -2.88 17.29
C LEU A 582 -11.08 -3.22 18.67
N ASN A 583 -12.18 -3.98 18.69
CA ASN A 583 -12.73 -4.51 19.95
C ASN A 583 -11.91 -5.71 20.45
N TRP A 584 -11.04 -5.48 21.44
CA TRP A 584 -10.14 -6.49 21.98
C TRP A 584 -10.84 -7.79 22.41
N LEU A 585 -12.04 -7.70 22.99
CA LEU A 585 -12.74 -8.86 23.55
C LEU A 585 -13.79 -9.47 22.61
N SER A 586 -13.94 -8.99 21.38
CA SER A 586 -14.97 -9.54 20.47
C SER A 586 -14.60 -9.60 18.99
N SER A 587 -13.62 -8.80 18.55
CA SER A 587 -13.17 -8.78 17.15
C SER A 587 -12.01 -9.73 16.93
N ASN A 588 -11.94 -10.31 15.73
CA ASN A 588 -10.78 -11.09 15.31
C ASN A 588 -9.75 -10.19 14.61
N ALA A 589 -8.54 -10.16 15.16
CA ALA A 589 -7.40 -9.45 14.56
C ALA A 589 -6.71 -10.23 13.43
N SER A 590 -7.01 -11.53 13.24
CA SER A 590 -6.47 -12.27 12.10
C SER A 590 -6.98 -11.71 10.77
N VAL A 591 -6.12 -11.73 9.75
CA VAL A 591 -6.46 -11.35 8.37
C VAL A 591 -6.40 -12.58 7.45
N SER A 592 -7.30 -12.63 6.48
CA SER A 592 -7.14 -13.48 5.31
C SER A 592 -6.12 -12.84 4.35
N ASN A 593 -5.62 -13.54 3.34
CA ASN A 593 -4.52 -13.10 2.46
C ASN A 593 -4.78 -11.81 1.62
N HIS A 594 -5.77 -10.99 1.94
CA HIS A 594 -6.14 -9.76 1.23
C HIS A 594 -5.62 -8.50 1.94
N ASN A 595 -4.89 -7.65 1.21
CA ASN A 595 -4.30 -6.42 1.76
C ASN A 595 -5.33 -5.42 2.30
N HIS A 596 -6.57 -5.39 1.78
CA HIS A 596 -7.62 -4.48 2.24
C HIS A 596 -8.05 -4.77 3.70
N GLU A 597 -7.99 -6.04 4.12
CA GLU A 597 -8.35 -6.42 5.49
C GLU A 597 -7.39 -5.86 6.54
N LEU A 598 -6.12 -5.61 6.18
CA LEU A 598 -5.12 -5.04 7.09
C LEU A 598 -5.53 -3.66 7.62
N LEU A 599 -6.21 -2.89 6.76
CA LEU A 599 -6.65 -1.52 7.07
C LEU A 599 -8.05 -1.48 7.69
N HIS A 600 -8.67 -2.64 7.94
CA HIS A 600 -9.98 -2.69 8.59
C HIS A 600 -9.91 -2.15 10.00
N GLU A 601 -8.85 -2.39 10.75
CA GLU A 601 -8.71 -1.87 12.10
C GLU A 601 -7.33 -1.25 12.26
N ILE A 602 -7.29 -0.06 12.87
CA ILE A 602 -6.04 0.68 13.08
C ILE A 602 -6.01 1.14 14.53
N GLY A 603 -4.86 0.94 15.17
CA GLY A 603 -4.54 1.48 16.47
C GLY A 603 -3.19 2.18 16.49
N VAL A 604 -2.88 2.75 17.64
CA VAL A 604 -1.62 3.40 17.94
C VAL A 604 -1.12 2.92 19.28
N TYR A 605 0.13 2.48 19.32
CA TYR A 605 0.87 2.20 20.53
C TYR A 605 1.74 3.39 20.90
N LEU A 606 1.73 3.75 22.17
CA LEU A 606 2.53 4.80 22.78
C LEU A 606 3.37 4.18 23.90
N HIS A 607 4.68 4.39 23.83
CA HIS A 607 5.59 4.20 24.95
C HIS A 607 6.10 5.56 25.41
N SER A 608 5.60 6.01 26.56
CA SER A 608 5.90 7.33 27.13
C SER A 608 5.83 7.27 28.66
N PRO A 609 6.70 7.99 29.39
CA PRO A 609 6.68 7.97 30.85
C PRO A 609 5.29 8.26 31.45
N LYS A 610 4.77 7.32 32.25
CA LYS A 610 3.50 7.42 33.00
C LYS A 610 2.24 7.57 32.14
N ILE A 611 2.30 7.39 30.82
CA ILE A 611 1.12 7.58 29.95
C ILE A 611 -0.01 6.59 30.28
N ALA A 612 0.33 5.32 30.50
CA ALA A 612 -0.64 4.29 30.89
C ALA A 612 -1.17 4.55 32.31
N LYS A 613 -0.30 5.00 33.22
CA LYS A 613 -0.70 5.37 34.57
C LYS A 613 -1.71 6.52 34.58
N HIS A 614 -1.48 7.57 33.78
CA HIS A 614 -2.41 8.69 33.63
C HIS A 614 -3.74 8.18 33.07
N PHE A 615 -3.71 7.42 31.97
CA PHE A 615 -4.92 6.85 31.37
C PHE A 615 -5.75 6.05 32.40
N ILE A 616 -5.10 5.12 33.10
CA ILE A 616 -5.77 4.25 34.09
C ILE A 616 -6.36 5.08 35.23
N ALA A 617 -5.63 6.09 35.74
CA ALA A 617 -6.13 6.96 36.79
C ALA A 617 -7.36 7.77 36.33
N PHE A 618 -7.33 8.29 35.10
CA PHE A 618 -8.47 9.01 34.53
C PHE A 618 -9.70 8.09 34.37
N PHE A 619 -9.48 6.86 33.88
CA PHE A 619 -10.53 5.88 33.70
C PHE A 619 -11.13 5.41 35.04
N ASP A 620 -10.31 5.18 36.06
CA ASP A 620 -10.81 4.68 37.36
C ASP A 620 -11.50 5.77 38.22
N ASP A 621 -11.29 7.06 37.92
CA ASP A 621 -11.96 8.16 38.62
C ASP A 621 -13.42 8.29 38.17
N LYS A 622 -14.33 7.88 39.06
CA LYS A 622 -15.79 7.92 38.84
C LYS A 622 -16.31 9.32 38.49
N ASN A 623 -15.69 10.40 38.98
CA ASN A 623 -16.16 11.75 38.69
C ASN A 623 -16.04 12.07 37.20
N ASN A 624 -15.02 11.54 36.53
CA ASN A 624 -14.84 11.73 35.09
C ASN A 624 -15.95 11.07 34.29
N HIS A 625 -16.55 9.99 34.80
CA HIS A 625 -17.71 9.34 34.19
C HIS A 625 -19.02 10.02 34.58
N GLU A 626 -19.10 10.66 35.74
CA GLU A 626 -20.28 11.42 36.15
C GLU A 626 -20.42 12.77 35.42
N GLN A 627 -19.33 13.34 34.93
CA GLN A 627 -19.34 14.59 34.15
C GLN A 627 -19.60 14.41 32.66
N MET A 628 -19.41 13.19 32.13
CA MET A 628 -19.71 12.81 30.75
C MET A 628 -21.20 12.77 30.44
#